data_AF-A0A4Y7PR86-F1
#
_entry.id   AF-A0A4Y7PR86-F1
#
_cell.length_a   1.000
_cell.length_b   1.000
_cell.length_c   1.000
_cell.angle_alpha   90.00
_cell.angle_beta   90.00
_cell.angle_gamma   90.00
#
_symmetry.space_group_name_H-M   'P 1'
#
loop_
_entity.id
_entity.type
_entity.pdbx_description
1 polymer ?
#
loop_
_entity_poly.entity_id
_entity_poly.type
_entity_poly.pdbx_seq_one_letter_code
_entity_poly.pdbx_strand_id
1 'polypeptide(L)'
;MRLKDYVAEIRCDDVVLEEYGTKMEADGKTLSCWIPSEAGKTFSISWKFNRDDASNASQGLTYVDGTVIGKATRAGNKASKIATHSGVDIDDASFRPFTFAPIPLTGALNSTLNFIFSFWPIYWTR
;
A
#
# COMPACT_ATOMS: atom_id res chain seq x y z
N MET A 1 5.91 -0.43 -6.70
CA MET A 1 7.04 -0.87 -5.89
C MET A 1 7.07 -2.37 -5.92
N ARG A 2 8.25 -2.98 -5.97
CA ARG A 2 8.38 -4.43 -6.02
C ARG A 2 9.42 -4.91 -5.02
N LEU A 3 9.03 -5.87 -4.18
CA LEU A 3 9.93 -6.65 -3.35
C LEU A 3 9.77 -8.12 -3.72
N LYS A 4 10.74 -8.70 -4.45
CA LYS A 4 10.67 -10.07 -4.96
C LYS A 4 9.35 -10.32 -5.72
N ASP A 5 8.51 -11.21 -5.21
CA ASP A 5 7.22 -11.63 -5.79
C ASP A 5 6.05 -10.76 -5.34
N TYR A 6 6.31 -9.72 -4.55
CA TYR A 6 5.28 -8.82 -4.06
C TYR A 6 5.37 -7.47 -4.75
N VAL A 7 4.22 -6.95 -5.16
CA VAL A 7 4.09 -5.63 -5.77
C VAL A 7 3.06 -4.83 -5.01
N ALA A 8 3.38 -3.58 -4.70
CA ALA A 8 2.43 -2.60 -4.21
C ALA A 8 2.36 -1.45 -5.23
N GLU A 9 1.15 -1.04 -5.60
CA GLU A 9 0.89 0.06 -6.53
C GLU A 9 -0.08 1.03 -5.87
N ILE A 10 0.20 2.33 -5.97
CA ILE A 10 -0.79 3.36 -5.66
C ILE A 10 -1.45 3.80 -6.96
N ARG A 11 -2.78 3.91 -6.94
CA ARG A 11 -3.58 4.36 -8.09
C ARG A 11 -4.40 5.58 -7.74
N CYS A 12 -4.49 6.52 -8.67
CA CYS A 12 -5.40 7.65 -8.64
C CYS A 12 -6.24 7.59 -9.91
N ASP A 13 -7.58 7.61 -9.80
CA ASP A 13 -8.48 7.50 -10.95
C ASP A 13 -8.12 6.32 -11.90
N ASP A 14 -7.85 5.15 -11.29
CA ASP A 14 -7.38 3.91 -11.95
C ASP A 14 -6.01 3.95 -12.64
N VAL A 15 -5.34 5.10 -12.64
CA VAL A 15 -3.97 5.29 -13.15
C VAL A 15 -2.96 5.00 -12.07
N VAL A 16 -1.97 4.14 -12.35
CA VAL A 16 -0.86 3.87 -11.45
C VAL A 16 0.04 5.11 -11.36
N LEU A 17 0.25 5.61 -10.15
CA LEU A 17 1.12 6.76 -9.89
C LEU A 17 2.60 6.36 -9.96
N GLU A 18 3.43 7.30 -10.42
CA GLU A 18 4.87 7.11 -10.42
C GLU A 18 5.45 7.19 -9.00
N GLU A 19 6.47 6.37 -8.75
CA GLU A 19 7.11 6.22 -7.45
C GLU A 19 8.52 6.79 -7.50
N TYR A 20 8.82 7.70 -6.57
CA TYR A 20 10.10 8.39 -6.51
C TYR A 20 10.87 8.04 -5.25
N GLY A 21 12.21 7.99 -5.37
CA GLY A 21 13.09 7.83 -4.21
C GLY A 21 12.89 6.52 -3.44
N THR A 22 12.53 5.44 -4.13
CA THR A 22 12.29 4.13 -3.50
C THR A 22 13.53 3.65 -2.76
N LYS A 23 13.39 3.31 -1.48
CA LYS A 23 14.44 2.80 -0.61
C LYS A 23 14.00 1.51 0.06
N MET A 24 14.95 0.61 0.28
CA MET A 24 14.75 -0.58 1.10
C MET A 24 15.33 -0.33 2.49
N GLU A 25 14.52 -0.58 3.51
CA GLU A 25 14.94 -0.45 4.90
C GLU A 25 15.86 -1.61 5.31
N ALA A 26 16.54 -1.45 6.46
CA ALA A 26 17.53 -2.40 6.95
C ALA A 26 16.97 -3.82 7.23
N ASP A 27 15.66 -3.95 7.39
CA ASP A 27 14.99 -5.24 7.62
C ASP A 27 14.87 -6.11 6.34
N GLY A 28 15.18 -5.54 5.16
CA GLY A 28 15.07 -6.20 3.85
C GLY A 28 13.64 -6.60 3.46
N LYS A 29 12.63 -6.10 4.19
CA LYS A 29 11.21 -6.43 4.07
C LYS A 29 10.33 -5.19 4.00
N THR A 30 10.91 -4.02 4.16
CA THR A 30 10.19 -2.75 4.13
C THR A 30 10.75 -1.89 3.01
N LEU A 31 9.85 -1.35 2.20
CA LEU A 31 10.15 -0.37 1.14
C LEU A 31 9.49 0.96 1.49
N SER A 32 10.21 2.06 1.31
CA SER A 32 9.67 3.41 1.41
C SER A 32 9.78 4.13 0.07
N CYS A 33 8.77 4.92 -0.31
CA CYS A 33 8.80 5.75 -1.51
C CYS A 33 8.00 7.03 -1.34
N TRP A 34 8.16 7.93 -2.31
CA TRP A 34 7.34 9.11 -2.48
C TRP A 34 6.43 8.95 -3.68
N ILE A 35 5.20 9.42 -3.56
CA ILE A 35 4.27 9.54 -4.70
C ILE A 35 3.81 10.99 -4.84
N PRO A 36 3.46 11.45 -6.05
CA PRO A 36 2.83 12.74 -6.23
C PRO A 36 1.44 12.70 -5.60
N SER A 37 1.12 13.68 -4.76
CA SER A 37 -0.22 13.84 -4.18
C SER A 37 -0.90 15.07 -4.75
N GLU A 38 -2.17 14.93 -5.15
CA GLU A 38 -3.00 16.03 -5.61
C GLU A 38 -4.19 16.17 -4.67
N ALA A 39 -4.28 17.32 -3.99
CA ALA A 39 -5.27 17.55 -2.96
C ALA A 39 -6.71 17.31 -3.45
N GLY A 40 -7.49 16.60 -2.64
CA GLY A 40 -8.89 16.28 -2.93
C GLY A 40 -9.09 15.08 -3.86
N LYS A 41 -8.03 14.58 -4.52
CA LYS A 41 -8.14 13.33 -5.29
C LYS A 41 -8.13 12.11 -4.39
N THR A 42 -8.89 11.10 -4.80
CA THR A 42 -8.93 9.80 -4.14
C THR A 42 -7.88 8.87 -4.71
N PHE A 43 -7.30 8.05 -3.85
CA PHE A 43 -6.36 7.01 -4.28
C PHE A 43 -6.73 5.65 -3.73
N SER A 44 -6.21 4.60 -4.36
CA SER A 44 -6.31 3.23 -3.90
C SER A 44 -4.94 2.57 -3.86
N ILE A 45 -4.82 1.56 -3.01
CA ILE A 45 -3.61 0.77 -2.82
C ILE A 45 -3.89 -0.62 -3.35
N SER A 46 -3.19 -1.04 -4.39
CA SER A 46 -3.28 -2.38 -4.96
C SER A 46 -2.04 -3.19 -4.59
N TRP A 47 -2.27 -4.30 -3.90
CA TRP A 47 -1.26 -5.31 -3.61
C TRP A 47 -1.38 -6.46 -4.59
N LYS A 48 -0.28 -6.87 -5.19
CA LYS A 48 -0.19 -8.06 -6.04
C LYS A 48 0.80 -9.05 -5.44
N PHE A 49 0.35 -10.28 -5.29
CA PHE A 49 1.10 -11.40 -4.77
C PHE A 49 1.43 -12.34 -5.93
N ASN A 50 2.54 -12.06 -6.63
CA ASN A 50 3.00 -12.79 -7.81
C ASN A 50 3.80 -14.04 -7.43
N ARG A 51 3.33 -14.79 -6.44
CA ARG A 51 3.93 -16.07 -6.03
C ARG A 51 2.97 -17.22 -6.33
N ASP A 52 3.51 -18.23 -7.00
CA ASP A 52 2.76 -19.43 -7.36
C ASP A 52 2.82 -20.53 -6.29
N ASP A 53 3.71 -20.38 -5.29
CA ASP A 53 3.84 -21.35 -4.22
C ASP A 53 2.74 -21.21 -3.14
N ALA A 54 2.17 -22.35 -2.77
CA ALA A 54 1.01 -22.48 -1.88
C ALA A 54 1.36 -22.43 -0.37
N SER A 55 2.64 -22.34 -0.02
CA SER A 55 3.15 -22.81 1.27
C SER A 55 2.95 -21.84 2.43
N ASN A 56 3.06 -20.53 2.21
CA ASN A 56 3.03 -19.55 3.29
C ASN A 56 1.87 -18.56 3.16
N ALA A 57 1.23 -18.16 4.25
CA ALA A 57 0.40 -16.97 4.22
C ALA A 57 1.31 -15.72 4.23
N SER A 58 0.88 -14.63 3.60
CA SER A 58 1.67 -13.38 3.57
C SER A 58 0.78 -12.19 3.94
N GLN A 59 1.41 -11.19 4.53
CA GLN A 59 0.80 -9.92 4.85
C GLN A 59 1.60 -8.77 4.23
N GLY A 60 0.90 -7.83 3.62
CA GLY A 60 1.41 -6.52 3.26
C GLY A 60 0.73 -5.46 4.14
N LEU A 61 1.53 -4.58 4.75
CA LEU A 61 1.04 -3.42 5.50
C LEU A 61 1.48 -2.14 4.80
N THR A 62 0.55 -1.20 4.62
CA THR A 62 0.82 0.12 4.06
C THR A 62 0.71 1.16 5.16
N TYR A 63 1.75 1.97 5.29
CA TYR A 63 1.80 3.11 6.17
C TYR A 63 1.89 4.38 5.35
N VAL A 64 1.17 5.41 5.80
CA VAL A 64 1.30 6.78 5.32
C VAL A 64 1.58 7.66 6.52
N ASP A 65 2.68 8.41 6.48
CA ASP A 65 3.14 9.28 7.57
C ASP A 65 3.13 8.58 8.95
N GLY A 66 3.53 7.31 8.98
CA GLY A 66 3.61 6.48 10.18
C GLY A 66 2.31 5.80 10.61
N THR A 67 1.18 6.07 9.95
CA THR A 67 -0.11 5.45 10.25
C THR A 67 -0.41 4.29 9.30
N VAL A 68 -0.79 3.12 9.83
CA VAL A 68 -1.25 2.00 8.99
C VAL A 68 -2.60 2.35 8.39
N ILE A 69 -2.67 2.41 7.06
CA ILE A 69 -3.92 2.70 6.34
C ILE A 69 -4.42 1.52 5.51
N GLY A 70 -3.56 0.54 5.22
CA GLY A 70 -3.91 -0.60 4.36
C GLY A 70 -3.28 -1.90 4.85
N LYS A 71 -4.02 -2.99 4.72
CA LYS A 71 -3.56 -4.34 5.05
C LYS A 71 -4.08 -5.34 4.05
N ALA A 72 -3.19 -5.94 3.28
CA ALA A 72 -3.51 -7.04 2.38
C ALA A 72 -2.99 -8.36 2.96
N THR A 73 -3.90 -9.31 3.17
CA THR A 73 -3.55 -10.66 3.64
C THR A 73 -3.85 -11.67 2.55
N ARG A 74 -2.86 -12.50 2.21
CA ARG A 74 -3.03 -13.65 1.32
C ARG A 74 -2.96 -14.94 2.12
N ALA A 75 -4.09 -15.62 2.29
CA ALA A 75 -4.19 -16.93 2.92
C ALA A 75 -3.96 -18.07 1.89
N GLY A 76 -2.69 -18.41 1.63
CA GLY A 76 -2.34 -19.58 0.83
C GLY A 76 -2.80 -19.53 -0.64
N ASN A 77 -3.05 -20.70 -1.23
CA ASN A 77 -3.26 -20.90 -2.69
C ASN A 77 -4.64 -20.55 -3.24
N LYS A 78 -5.65 -20.33 -2.38
CA LYS A 78 -7.02 -19.99 -2.82
C LYS A 78 -7.33 -18.50 -2.74
N ALA A 79 -6.44 -17.71 -2.11
CA ALA A 79 -6.63 -16.28 -1.98
C ALA A 79 -6.31 -15.55 -3.29
N SER A 80 -7.10 -14.50 -3.57
CA SER A 80 -6.87 -13.61 -4.71
C SER A 80 -5.41 -13.17 -4.78
N LYS A 81 -4.83 -13.18 -5.98
CA LYS A 81 -3.48 -12.66 -6.22
C LYS A 81 -3.43 -11.14 -6.11
N ILE A 82 -4.58 -10.47 -6.10
CA ILE A 82 -4.69 -9.01 -6.02
C ILE A 82 -5.63 -8.63 -4.88
N ALA A 83 -5.19 -7.71 -4.04
CA ALA A 83 -6.02 -7.07 -3.02
C ALA A 83 -5.94 -5.55 -3.20
N THR A 84 -7.09 -4.91 -3.36
CA THR A 84 -7.18 -3.45 -3.53
C THR A 84 -7.90 -2.84 -2.35
N HIS A 85 -7.35 -1.75 -1.81
CA HIS A 85 -7.95 -0.97 -0.73
C HIS A 85 -8.13 0.47 -1.20
N SER A 86 -9.38 0.93 -1.26
CA SER A 86 -9.71 2.30 -1.69
C SER A 86 -10.09 3.21 -0.53
N GLY A 87 -10.11 2.69 0.69
CA GLY A 87 -10.49 3.44 1.87
C GLY A 87 -10.55 2.60 3.14
N VAL A 88 -11.14 3.19 4.18
CA VAL A 88 -11.42 2.55 5.47
C VAL A 88 -12.91 2.23 5.54
N ASP A 89 -13.26 0.97 5.75
CA ASP A 89 -14.65 0.55 5.92
C ASP A 89 -15.28 1.29 7.11
N ILE A 90 -16.46 1.88 6.91
CA ILE A 90 -17.24 2.54 7.95
C ILE A 90 -18.27 1.54 8.50
N ASP A 91 -18.86 0.74 7.61
CA ASP A 91 -19.82 -0.32 7.89
C ASP A 91 -19.74 -1.39 6.77
N ASP A 92 -20.64 -2.38 6.79
CA ASP A 92 -20.64 -3.49 5.82
C ASP A 92 -20.93 -3.06 4.37
N ALA A 93 -21.50 -1.86 4.16
CA ALA A 93 -21.94 -1.37 2.86
C ALA A 93 -21.21 -0.09 2.40
N SER A 94 -20.50 0.59 3.29
CA SER A 94 -19.87 1.88 3.01
C SER A 94 -18.44 1.97 3.54
N PHE A 95 -17.61 2.72 2.81
CA PHE A 95 -16.24 3.01 3.20
C PHE A 95 -15.93 4.49 3.02
N ARG A 96 -15.00 5.00 3.82
CA ARG A 96 -14.41 6.33 3.68
C ARG A 96 -13.24 6.25 2.70
N PRO A 97 -13.31 6.87 1.52
CA PRO A 97 -12.21 6.81 0.55
C PRO A 97 -10.92 7.41 1.09
N PHE A 98 -9.77 6.85 0.71
CA PHE A 98 -8.51 7.54 0.91
C PHE A 98 -8.45 8.76 0.00
N THR A 99 -8.19 9.92 0.60
CA THR A 99 -8.16 11.20 -0.12
C THR A 99 -6.89 11.94 0.28
N PHE A 100 -6.20 12.52 -0.70
CA PHE A 100 -5.05 13.37 -0.41
C PHE A 100 -5.50 14.67 0.25
N ALA A 101 -4.96 14.95 1.43
CA ALA A 101 -5.30 16.15 2.18
C ALA A 101 -4.75 17.41 1.46
N PRO A 102 -5.47 18.55 1.51
CA PRO A 102 -4.91 19.83 1.10
C PRO A 102 -3.73 20.17 2.03
N ILE A 103 -2.57 20.44 1.44
CA ILE A 103 -1.44 20.97 2.20
C ILE A 103 -1.61 22.49 2.22
N PRO A 104 -1.79 23.13 3.40
CA PRO A 104 -1.84 24.59 3.46
C PRO A 104 -0.51 25.15 2.94
N LEU A 105 -0.58 25.98 1.91
CA LEU A 105 0.54 26.66 1.27
C LEU A 105 1.14 27.71 2.20
N THR A 106 1.79 27.28 3.27
CA THR A 106 2.72 28.09 4.06
C THR A 106 4.12 27.53 3.86
N GLY A 107 4.65 27.76 2.65
CA GLY A 107 6.08 27.92 2.42
C GLY A 107 7.00 26.68 2.53
N ALA A 108 6.67 25.54 1.92
CA ALA A 108 7.70 24.58 1.46
C ALA A 108 7.11 23.50 0.51
N LEU A 109 7.61 23.50 -0.74
CA LEU A 109 7.93 22.39 -1.65
C LEU A 109 6.96 21.20 -1.80
N ASN A 110 6.49 21.02 -3.05
CA ASN A 110 6.04 19.79 -3.71
C ASN A 110 5.28 18.77 -2.84
N SER A 111 3.97 18.67 -3.06
CA SER A 111 3.06 17.72 -2.43
C SER A 111 3.46 16.27 -2.72
N THR A 112 4.34 15.71 -1.88
CA THR A 112 4.71 14.29 -1.92
C THR A 112 4.41 13.67 -0.58
N LEU A 113 3.73 12.53 -0.57
CA LEU A 113 3.48 11.75 0.63
C LEU A 113 4.46 10.59 0.74
N ASN A 114 4.90 10.29 1.96
CA ASN A 114 5.75 9.14 2.21
C ASN A 114 4.87 7.91 2.39
N PHE A 115 5.10 6.89 1.56
CA PHE A 115 4.49 5.59 1.74
C PHE A 115 5.54 4.58 2.15
N ILE A 116 5.20 3.76 3.15
CA ILE A 116 6.02 2.65 3.60
C ILE A 116 5.21 1.35 3.45
N PHE A 117 5.81 0.34 2.84
CA PHE A 117 5.21 -0.96 2.61
C PHE A 117 6.07 -2.03 3.28
N SER A 118 5.50 -2.79 4.21
CA SER A 118 6.20 -3.89 4.87
C SER A 118 5.59 -5.24 4.49
N PHE A 119 6.46 -6.23 4.29
CA PHE A 119 6.11 -7.57 3.80
C PHE A 119 6.48 -8.65 4.82
N TRP A 120 5.48 -9.36 5.34
CA TRP A 120 5.68 -10.36 6.39
C TRP A 120 5.09 -11.71 6.01
N PRO A 121 5.84 -12.83 6.14
CA PRO A 121 5.25 -14.16 6.15
C PRO A 121 4.43 -14.34 7.43
N ILE A 122 3.21 -14.87 7.30
CA ILE A 122 2.37 -15.29 8.42
C ILE A 122 2.64 -16.78 8.65
N TYR A 123 3.17 -17.11 9.83
CA TYR A 123 3.30 -18.48 10.29
C TYR A 123 2.14 -18.79 11.24
N TRP A 124 1.29 -19.74 10.88
CA TRP A 124 0.30 -20.28 11.81
C TRP A 124 1.00 -21.32 12.68
N THR A 125 1.18 -21.04 13.97
CA THR A 125 1.48 -22.10 14.93
C THR A 125 0.22 -22.95 15.10
N ARG A 126 0.33 -24.24 14.80
CA ARG A 126 -0.70 -25.23 15.15
C ARG A 126 -0.82 -25.38 16.66
#